data_AF-A0A0A0B4R2-F1
#
_entry.id   AF-A0A0A0B4R2-F1
#
_cell.length_a   1.000
_cell.length_b   1.000
_cell.length_c   1.000
_cell.angle_alpha   90.00
_cell.angle_beta   90.00
_cell.angle_gamma   90.00
#
_symmetry.space_group_name_H-M   'P 1'
#
loop_
_entity.id
_entity.type
_entity.pdbx_description
1 polymer ?
#
loop_
_entity_poly.entity_id
_entity_poly.type
_entity_poly.pdbx_seq_one_letter_code
_entity_poly.pdbx_strand_id
1 'polypeptide(L)'
;MTEYTRVTVQGEGRKADLVLPDDEPVAAMLPDVLSLLDDGQARSARPVALVTTVGDQLDPSMTLAEQEVAHGTILRVVRVDQAPPPPEVADVTDVAADAVQSRPDAWRPVWGVVAGAVLAGVLGFVAAGLGARDLAVSASALLGVCAALAVVA
;
A
#
# COMPACT_ATOMS: atom_id res chain seq x y z
N MET A 1 -10.50 -9.45 49.17
CA MET A 1 -11.63 -8.52 49.01
C MET A 1 -11.23 -7.66 47.84
N THR A 2 -12.02 -7.59 46.78
CA THR A 2 -11.68 -6.77 45.61
C THR A 2 -11.92 -5.32 45.98
N GLU A 3 -10.85 -4.54 46.03
CA GLU A 3 -10.92 -3.09 46.17
C GLU A 3 -11.04 -2.47 44.76
N TYR A 4 -11.49 -1.23 44.71
CA TYR A 4 -11.81 -0.59 43.44
C TYR A 4 -11.24 0.81 43.41
N THR A 5 -10.56 1.11 42.31
CA THR A 5 -9.96 2.42 42.08
C THR A 5 -10.76 3.19 41.04
N ARG A 6 -11.25 4.37 41.46
CA ARG A 6 -11.82 5.34 40.51
C ARG A 6 -10.67 5.97 39.73
N VAL A 7 -10.71 5.86 38.41
CA VAL A 7 -9.77 6.53 37.50
C VAL A 7 -10.53 7.26 36.42
N THR A 8 -9.89 8.26 35.86
CA THR A 8 -10.43 9.02 34.74
C THR A 8 -9.59 8.70 33.52
N VAL A 9 -10.16 7.99 32.55
CA VAL A 9 -9.43 7.61 31.34
C VAL A 9 -9.79 8.55 30.19
N GLN A 10 -8.76 9.17 29.61
CA GLN A 10 -8.86 10.07 28.48
C GLN A 10 -8.35 9.37 27.22
N GLY A 11 -9.28 9.06 26.32
CA GLY A 11 -9.00 8.62 24.96
C GLY A 11 -8.74 9.79 24.00
N GLU A 12 -8.62 9.48 22.71
CA GLU A 12 -8.33 10.47 21.65
C GLU A 12 -9.51 11.41 21.42
N GLY A 13 -10.74 10.86 21.42
CA GLY A 13 -11.97 11.62 21.15
C GLY A 13 -12.89 11.79 22.36
N ARG A 14 -12.71 11.01 23.43
CA ARG A 14 -13.61 11.01 24.59
C ARG A 14 -12.87 10.81 25.90
N LYS A 15 -13.57 11.15 26.98
CA LYS A 15 -13.12 10.94 28.35
C LYS A 15 -14.21 10.18 29.12
N ALA A 16 -13.82 9.20 29.93
CA ALA A 16 -14.74 8.47 30.79
C ALA A 16 -14.16 8.31 32.19
N ASP A 17 -15.02 8.38 33.20
CA ASP A 17 -14.67 8.04 34.57
C ASP A 17 -15.06 6.58 34.82
N LEU A 18 -14.07 5.76 35.17
CA LEU A 18 -14.21 4.32 35.32
C LEU A 18 -13.84 3.92 36.76
N VAL A 19 -14.49 2.87 37.24
CA VAL A 19 -14.15 2.23 38.52
C VAL A 19 -13.62 0.86 38.18
N LEU A 20 -12.32 0.67 38.42
CA LEU A 20 -11.55 -0.48 37.97
C LEU A 20 -11.12 -1.30 39.20
N PRO A 21 -11.25 -2.65 39.21
CA PRO A 21 -10.63 -3.48 40.25
C PRO A 21 -9.14 -3.19 40.40
N ASP A 22 -8.65 -3.21 41.64
CA ASP A 22 -7.27 -2.90 41.98
C ASP A 22 -6.33 -4.12 42.01
N ASP A 23 -6.93 -5.32 42.03
CA ASP A 23 -6.29 -6.63 42.09
C ASP A 23 -6.13 -7.30 40.71
N GLU A 24 -6.59 -6.64 39.64
CA GLU A 24 -6.53 -7.16 38.29
C GLU A 24 -5.42 -6.46 37.46
N PRO A 25 -4.64 -7.22 36.66
CA PRO A 25 -3.61 -6.63 35.80
C PRO A 25 -4.21 -5.68 34.76
N VAL A 26 -3.53 -4.56 34.52
CA VAL A 26 -3.99 -3.53 33.58
C VAL A 26 -4.24 -4.09 32.17
N ALA A 27 -3.42 -5.05 31.72
CA ALA A 27 -3.58 -5.71 30.42
C ALA A 27 -4.93 -6.43 30.25
N ALA A 28 -5.45 -7.04 31.32
CA ALA A 28 -6.70 -7.80 31.26
C ALA A 28 -7.91 -6.88 31.09
N MET A 29 -7.84 -5.69 31.69
CA MET A 29 -8.92 -4.71 31.72
C MET A 29 -8.89 -3.75 30.52
N LEU A 30 -7.74 -3.62 29.86
CA LEU A 30 -7.52 -2.68 28.77
C LEU A 30 -8.51 -2.86 27.60
N PRO A 31 -8.85 -4.07 27.11
CA PRO A 31 -9.83 -4.24 26.03
C PRO A 31 -11.21 -3.68 26.39
N ASP A 32 -11.67 -3.89 27.62
CA ASP A 32 -12.96 -3.42 28.10
C ASP A 32 -12.96 -1.90 28.28
N VAL A 33 -11.89 -1.34 28.84
CA VAL A 33 -11.68 0.12 28.92
C VAL A 33 -11.72 0.76 27.53
N LEU A 34 -11.05 0.17 26.54
CA LEU A 34 -11.03 0.68 25.16
C LEU A 34 -12.38 0.52 24.46
N SER A 35 -13.15 -0.52 24.80
CA SER A 35 -14.52 -0.72 24.30
C SER A 35 -15.46 0.36 24.84
N LEU A 36 -15.43 0.63 26.15
CA LEU A 36 -16.19 1.71 26.78
C LEU A 36 -15.79 3.09 26.26
N LEU A 37 -14.50 3.24 25.97
CA LEU A 37 -13.96 4.40 25.33
C LEU A 37 -14.06 4.30 23.80
N ASP A 38 -15.03 3.61 23.14
CA ASP A 38 -15.14 3.25 21.69
C ASP A 38 -13.87 3.45 20.82
N ASP A 39 -12.71 3.18 21.38
CA ASP A 39 -11.39 3.46 20.81
C ASP A 39 -10.81 2.13 20.31
N GLY A 40 -11.36 1.00 20.76
CA GLY A 40 -10.97 -0.35 20.39
C GLY A 40 -11.57 -0.91 19.09
N GLN A 41 -12.73 -0.43 18.62
CA GLN A 41 -13.42 -1.08 17.48
C GLN A 41 -13.10 -0.49 16.10
N ALA A 42 -12.73 0.79 16.02
CA ALA A 42 -12.56 1.48 14.72
C ALA A 42 -11.11 1.88 14.40
N ARG A 43 -10.18 1.83 15.36
CA ARG A 43 -8.84 2.45 15.24
C ARG A 43 -7.72 1.60 15.86
N SER A 44 -7.32 0.57 15.10
CA SER A 44 -5.96 0.00 15.06
C SER A 44 -5.63 -1.19 15.98
N ALA A 45 -5.08 -2.26 15.38
CA ALA A 45 -4.41 -3.40 16.03
C ALA A 45 -3.04 -3.02 16.67
N ARG A 46 -2.84 -1.75 17.01
CA ARG A 46 -1.56 -1.25 17.56
C ARG A 46 -1.55 -1.39 19.08
N PRO A 47 -0.39 -1.67 19.69
CA PRO A 47 -0.27 -1.69 21.13
C PRO A 47 -0.64 -0.32 21.72
N VAL A 48 -1.46 -0.35 22.76
CA VAL A 48 -1.94 0.83 23.48
C VAL A 48 -1.39 0.77 24.90
N ALA A 49 -1.03 1.92 25.45
CA ALA A 49 -0.63 2.04 26.84
C ALA A 49 -1.42 3.13 27.57
N LEU A 50 -1.55 2.95 28.88
CA LEU A 50 -2.09 3.97 29.77
C LEU A 50 -0.92 4.75 30.36
N VAL A 51 -0.98 6.07 30.24
CA VAL A 51 0.06 6.98 30.74
C VAL A 51 -0.56 7.98 31.69
N THR A 52 0.06 8.21 32.85
CA THR A 52 -0.40 9.22 33.80
C THR A 52 -0.27 10.63 33.20
N THR A 53 -0.88 11.63 33.83
CA THR A 53 -0.67 13.04 33.43
C THR A 53 0.77 13.51 33.55
N VAL A 54 1.60 12.83 34.35
CA VAL A 54 3.01 13.16 34.58
C VAL A 54 3.91 12.53 33.51
N GLY A 55 3.39 11.57 32.73
CA GLY A 55 4.12 10.90 31.66
C GLY A 55 4.58 9.49 32.02
N ASP A 56 4.25 9.00 33.21
CA ASP A 56 4.61 7.64 33.62
C ASP A 56 3.68 6.63 32.93
N GLN A 57 4.27 5.69 32.21
CA GLN A 57 3.55 4.60 31.56
C GLN A 57 3.26 3.51 32.58
N LEU A 58 1.99 3.11 32.70
CA LEU A 58 1.61 1.97 33.52
C LEU A 58 2.11 0.69 32.85
N ASP A 59 2.71 -0.18 33.64
CA ASP A 59 3.07 -1.53 33.24
C ASP A 59 1.78 -2.35 33.05
N PRO A 60 1.53 -2.90 31.86
CA PRO A 60 0.33 -3.70 31.58
C PRO A 60 0.30 -5.01 32.37
N SER A 61 1.44 -5.52 32.85
CA SER A 61 1.53 -6.77 33.60
C SER A 61 1.24 -6.64 35.09
N MET A 62 1.26 -5.42 35.63
CA MET A 62 1.02 -5.11 37.04
C MET A 62 -0.41 -4.61 37.28
N THR A 63 -0.86 -4.71 38.53
CA THR A 63 -2.17 -4.18 38.93
C THR A 63 -2.13 -2.67 39.23
N LEU A 64 -3.29 -2.05 39.42
CA LEU A 64 -3.38 -0.64 39.83
C LEU A 64 -2.86 -0.42 41.26
N ALA A 65 -3.07 -1.40 42.16
CA ALA A 65 -2.57 -1.34 43.54
C ALA A 65 -1.04 -1.44 43.60
N GLU A 66 -0.44 -2.34 42.81
CA GLU A 66 1.02 -2.52 42.76
C GLU A 66 1.75 -1.29 42.21
N GLN A 67 1.07 -0.51 41.37
CA GLN A 67 1.58 0.73 40.79
C GLN A 67 1.14 1.99 41.56
N GLU A 68 0.57 1.82 42.76
CA GLU A 68 0.13 2.89 43.66
C GLU A 68 -0.78 3.94 43.00
N VAL A 69 -1.66 3.51 42.07
CA VAL A 69 -2.55 4.43 41.36
C VAL A 69 -3.64 4.93 42.29
N ALA A 70 -3.55 6.20 42.68
CA ALA A 70 -4.52 6.84 43.57
C ALA A 70 -5.89 7.03 42.90
N HIS A 71 -6.93 7.08 43.73
CA HIS A 71 -8.28 7.45 43.27
C HIS A 71 -8.29 8.84 42.62
N GLY A 72 -8.99 8.95 41.48
CA GLY A 72 -9.10 10.16 40.69
C GLY A 72 -7.92 10.40 39.74
N THR A 73 -6.96 9.48 39.65
CA THR A 73 -5.85 9.59 38.71
C THR A 73 -6.37 9.66 37.27
N ILE A 74 -5.85 10.62 36.52
CA ILE A 74 -6.16 10.76 35.09
C ILE A 74 -5.14 9.96 34.29
N LEU A 75 -5.64 8.98 33.55
CA LEU A 75 -4.88 8.12 32.65
C LEU A 75 -5.20 8.51 31.21
N ARG A 76 -4.17 8.62 30.38
CA ARG A 76 -4.29 8.90 28.96
C ARG A 76 -4.00 7.63 28.18
N VAL A 77 -4.89 7.33 27.24
CA VAL A 77 -4.66 6.27 26.25
C VAL A 77 -3.70 6.82 25.20
N VAL A 78 -2.50 6.25 25.11
CA VAL A 78 -1.52 6.58 24.08
C VAL A 78 -1.21 5.35 23.23
N ARG A 79 -1.01 5.56 21.94
CA ARG A 79 -0.52 4.50 21.05
C ARG A 79 0.97 4.38 21.27
N VAL A 80 1.44 3.17 21.53
CA VAL A 80 2.87 2.89 21.63
C VAL A 80 3.36 2.72 20.20
N ASP A 81 3.74 3.83 19.60
CA ASP A 81 4.30 3.87 18.25
C ASP A 81 5.67 3.16 18.29
N GLN A 82 5.67 1.85 18.07
CA GLN A 82 6.88 1.05 17.92
C GLN A 82 7.54 1.40 16.58
N ALA A 83 8.40 2.42 16.62
CA ALA A 83 9.28 2.90 15.55
C ALA A 83 8.58 3.34 14.25
N PRO A 84 9.17 4.30 13.51
CA PRO A 84 8.86 4.45 12.09
C PRO A 84 9.00 3.08 11.42
N PRO A 85 8.07 2.67 10.52
CA PRO A 85 8.28 1.46 9.75
C PRO A 85 9.66 1.54 9.08
N PRO A 86 10.43 0.44 9.08
CA PRO A 86 11.78 0.45 8.52
C PRO A 86 11.72 0.99 7.09
N PRO A 87 12.65 1.87 6.69
CA PRO A 87 12.64 2.45 5.36
C PRO A 87 12.71 1.33 4.32
N GLU A 88 11.65 1.22 3.51
CA GLU A 88 11.64 0.30 2.38
C GLU A 88 12.62 0.83 1.32
N VAL A 89 13.72 0.10 1.13
CA VAL A 89 14.68 0.40 0.07
C VAL A 89 14.06 -0.08 -1.24
N ALA A 90 13.56 0.84 -2.06
CA ALA A 90 13.16 0.51 -3.41
C ALA A 90 14.37 -0.08 -4.16
N ASP A 91 14.21 -1.28 -4.73
CA ASP A 91 15.26 -1.89 -5.54
C ASP A 91 15.48 -1.00 -6.77
N VAL A 92 16.74 -0.62 -6.99
CA VAL A 92 17.15 0.24 -8.11
C VAL A 92 16.79 -0.41 -9.46
N THR A 93 16.65 -1.74 -9.49
CA THR A 93 16.24 -2.47 -10.69
C THR A 93 14.79 -2.20 -11.11
N ASP A 94 13.85 -2.07 -10.16
CA ASP A 94 12.45 -1.77 -10.47
C ASP A 94 12.30 -0.35 -11.04
N VAL A 95 12.99 0.63 -10.45
CA VAL A 95 13.00 2.01 -10.95
C VAL A 95 13.66 2.11 -12.33
N ALA A 96 14.71 1.31 -12.57
CA ALA A 96 15.37 1.27 -13.88
C ALA A 96 14.50 0.62 -14.96
N ALA A 97 13.68 -0.39 -14.61
CA ALA A 97 12.77 -1.05 -15.53
C ALA A 97 11.68 -0.09 -16.04
N ASP A 98 11.07 0.70 -15.15
CA ASP A 98 10.09 1.73 -15.52
C ASP A 98 10.70 2.81 -16.42
N ALA A 99 11.93 3.21 -16.14
CA ALA A 99 12.66 4.18 -16.97
C ALA A 99 12.91 3.65 -18.40
N VAL A 100 13.18 2.35 -18.57
CA VAL A 100 13.35 1.72 -19.89
C VAL A 100 12.03 1.65 -20.66
N GLN A 101 10.91 1.44 -19.98
CA GLN A 101 9.60 1.30 -20.63
C GLN A 101 9.03 2.63 -21.15
N SER A 102 9.45 3.75 -20.56
CA SER A 102 9.06 5.11 -20.98
C SER A 102 9.86 5.68 -22.17
N ARG A 103 10.86 4.93 -22.68
CA ARG A 103 11.72 5.41 -23.77
C ARG A 103 10.98 5.48 -25.11
N PRO A 104 10.96 6.66 -25.78
CA PRO A 104 10.27 6.84 -27.06
C PRO A 104 10.93 6.06 -28.21
N ASP A 105 12.19 5.70 -28.05
CA ASP A 105 13.05 4.94 -28.96
C ASP A 105 13.02 3.42 -28.70
N ALA A 106 12.19 2.95 -27.76
CA ALA A 106 12.06 1.52 -27.48
C ALA A 106 11.43 0.74 -28.65
N TRP A 107 11.92 -0.47 -28.88
CA TRP A 107 11.38 -1.37 -29.90
C TRP A 107 9.98 -1.87 -29.49
N ARG A 108 8.95 -1.31 -30.13
CA ARG A 108 7.55 -1.70 -29.98
C ARG A 108 7.14 -2.74 -31.03
N PRO A 109 6.16 -3.62 -30.75
CA PRO A 109 5.67 -4.64 -31.70
C PRO A 109 5.26 -4.07 -33.07
N VAL A 110 4.77 -2.82 -33.11
CA VAL A 110 4.41 -2.12 -34.35
C VAL A 110 5.60 -1.99 -35.32
N TRP A 111 6.82 -1.79 -34.82
CA TRP A 111 8.00 -1.71 -35.67
C TRP A 111 8.35 -3.04 -36.33
N GLY A 112 8.03 -4.16 -35.67
CA GLY A 112 8.13 -5.49 -36.27
C GLY A 112 7.17 -5.67 -37.44
N VAL A 113 5.93 -5.18 -37.29
CA VAL A 113 4.93 -5.20 -38.37
C VAL A 113 5.35 -4.29 -39.53
N VAL A 114 5.83 -3.08 -39.24
CA VAL A 114 6.33 -2.14 -40.26
C VAL A 114 7.53 -2.72 -41.00
N ALA A 115 8.51 -3.29 -40.28
CA ALA A 115 9.69 -3.92 -40.89
C ALA A 115 9.29 -5.10 -41.79
N GLY A 116 8.34 -5.94 -41.34
CA GLY A 116 7.81 -7.04 -42.15
C GLY A 116 7.08 -6.56 -43.40
N ALA A 117 6.25 -5.52 -43.29
CA ALA A 117 5.55 -4.93 -44.43
C ALA A 117 6.52 -4.31 -45.45
N VAL A 118 7.54 -3.59 -44.98
CA VAL A 118 8.60 -3.03 -45.85
C VAL A 118 9.34 -4.15 -46.57
N LEU A 119 9.73 -5.21 -45.85
CA LEU A 119 10.44 -6.35 -46.43
C LEU A 119 9.58 -7.07 -47.48
N ALA A 120 8.30 -7.31 -47.19
CA ALA A 120 7.36 -7.89 -48.15
C ALA A 120 7.16 -7.00 -49.38
N GLY A 121 7.07 -5.68 -49.20
CA GLY A 121 6.96 -4.71 -50.29
C GLY A 121 8.20 -4.71 -51.19
N VAL A 122 9.40 -4.72 -50.61
CA VAL A 122 10.66 -4.79 -51.37
C VAL A 122 10.77 -6.10 -52.14
N LEU A 123 10.46 -7.24 -51.51
CA LEU A 123 10.45 -8.54 -52.18
C LEU A 123 9.44 -8.57 -53.34
N GLY A 124 8.24 -8.02 -53.13
CA GLY A 124 7.22 -7.89 -54.17
C GLY A 124 7.67 -7.02 -55.34
N PHE A 125 8.34 -5.89 -55.06
CA PHE A 125 8.89 -5.00 -56.09
C PHE A 125 10.01 -5.67 -56.90
N VAL A 126 10.94 -6.37 -56.24
CA VAL A 126 12.01 -7.11 -56.90
C VAL A 126 11.44 -8.24 -57.76
N ALA A 127 10.45 -8.99 -57.24
CA ALA A 127 9.77 -10.04 -58.00
C ALA A 127 9.03 -9.48 -59.23
N ALA A 128 8.38 -8.33 -59.10
CA ALA A 128 7.72 -7.65 -60.23
C ALA A 128 8.73 -7.13 -61.26
N GLY A 129 9.88 -6.62 -60.83
CA GLY A 129 10.97 -6.17 -61.72
C GLY A 129 11.64 -7.31 -62.48
N LEU A 130 11.79 -8.47 -61.85
CA LEU A 130 12.30 -9.70 -62.49
C LEU A 130 11.23 -10.38 -63.36
N GLY A 131 9.95 -10.19 -63.04
CA GLY A 131 8.79 -10.79 -63.70
C GLY A 131 8.01 -9.85 -64.63
N ALA A 132 8.60 -8.72 -65.07
CA ALA A 132 7.96 -7.68 -65.89
C ALA A 132 7.64 -8.15 -67.33
N ARG A 133 6.74 -9.13 -67.43
CA ARG A 133 6.04 -9.58 -68.64
C ARG A 133 4.51 -9.51 -68.47
N ASP A 134 3.99 -9.47 -67.23
CA ASP A 134 2.55 -9.44 -66.95
C ASP A 134 2.14 -8.29 -66.01
N LEU A 135 1.44 -7.28 -66.54
CA LEU A 135 0.98 -6.09 -65.80
C LEU A 135 0.08 -6.41 -64.59
N ALA A 136 -0.54 -7.59 -64.52
CA ALA A 136 -1.45 -7.99 -63.44
C ALA A 136 -0.78 -8.10 -62.05
N VAL A 137 0.53 -8.36 -62.00
CA VAL A 137 1.28 -8.50 -60.73
C VAL A 137 1.55 -7.13 -60.08
N SER A 138 1.59 -6.06 -60.87
CA SER A 138 1.85 -4.70 -60.37
C SER A 138 0.68 -4.13 -59.54
N ALA A 139 -0.56 -4.42 -59.94
CA ALA A 139 -1.76 -3.95 -59.25
C ALA A 139 -2.02 -4.69 -57.92
N SER A 140 -1.74 -6.00 -57.86
CA SER A 140 -1.89 -6.80 -56.64
C SER A 140 -0.82 -6.50 -55.60
N ALA A 141 0.41 -6.19 -56.02
CA ALA A 141 1.48 -5.75 -55.11
C ALA A 141 1.15 -4.40 -54.45
N LEU A 142 0.64 -3.43 -55.23
CA LEU A 142 0.20 -2.12 -54.71
C LEU A 142 -1.00 -2.27 -53.75
N LEU A 143 -1.98 -3.11 -54.08
CA LEU A 143 -3.12 -3.42 -53.20
C LEU A 143 -2.68 -4.11 -51.90
N GLY A 144 -1.69 -5.01 -51.96
CA GLY A 144 -1.13 -5.68 -50.78
C GLY A 144 -0.44 -4.70 -49.83
N VAL A 145 0.32 -3.74 -50.37
CA VAL A 145 0.97 -2.69 -49.57
C VAL A 145 -0.06 -1.74 -48.96
N CYS A 146 -1.07 -1.32 -49.72
CA CYS A 146 -2.15 -0.47 -49.19
C CYS A 146 -2.98 -1.18 -48.11
N ALA A 147 -3.28 -2.48 -48.28
CA ALA A 147 -4.00 -3.26 -47.28
C ALA A 147 -3.18 -3.47 -46.01
N ALA A 148 -1.88 -3.73 -46.13
CA ALA A 148 -0.98 -3.85 -44.98
C ALA A 148 -0.87 -2.54 -44.20
N LEU A 149 -0.81 -1.39 -44.88
CA LEU A 149 -0.83 -0.08 -44.23
C LEU A 149 -2.16 0.25 -43.58
N ALA A 150 -3.30 -0.14 -44.18
CA ALA A 150 -4.64 0.08 -43.62
C ALA A 150 -4.94 -0.79 -42.39
N VAL A 151 -4.29 -1.94 -42.24
CA VAL A 151 -4.40 -2.81 -41.05
C VAL A 151 -3.54 -2.28 -39.88
N VAL A 152 -2.59 -1.39 -40.16
CA VAL A 152 -1.63 -0.86 -39.17
C VAL A 152 -2.02 0.51 -38.63
N ALA A 153 -2.90 1.27 -39.32
CA ALA A 153 -3.46 2.55 -38.86
C ALA A 153 -4.65 2.34 -37.91
#